data_AF-A0A1I8IUJ9-F1
#
_entry.id   AF-A0A1I8IUJ9-F1
#
_cell.length_a   1.000
_cell.length_b   1.000
_cell.length_c   1.000
_cell.angle_alpha   90.00
_cell.angle_beta   90.00
_cell.angle_gamma   90.00
#
_symmetry.space_group_name_H-M   'P 1'
#
loop_
_entity.id
_entity.type
_entity.pdbx_description
1 polymer ?
#
loop_
_entity_poly.entity_id
_entity_poly.type
_entity_poly.pdbx_seq_one_letter_code
_entity_poly.pdbx_strand_id
1 'polypeptide(L)'
;MKKPEQQTDPLQFMLPFSGRVWTCMLLAWLLTSLLMLVCARLSPYEWYSHNDCVPVVENQFGALNSMWFTIGSLMQQGSDLAPRASSTRMVATTWWFFTLLLISSYTANLAAFLTTSRLGNIDSVEALASQSKVKFGCPVGGAMYNFFKNSKITVYRRMWDSMVSWSAKNESFVGKTSEGIS
;
A
#
# COMPACT_ATOMS: atom_id res chain seq x y z
N MET A 1 -16.33 10.06 21.26
CA MET A 1 -16.02 10.00 19.81
C MET A 1 -15.49 8.60 19.50
N LYS A 2 -16.33 7.73 18.96
CA LYS A 2 -15.92 6.40 18.52
C LYS A 2 -15.07 6.58 17.27
N LYS A 3 -13.78 6.19 17.32
CA LYS A 3 -12.94 6.21 16.13
C LYS A 3 -13.60 5.29 15.09
N PRO A 4 -13.74 5.72 13.82
CA PRO A 4 -14.31 4.87 12.79
C PRO A 4 -13.50 3.58 12.72
N GLU A 5 -14.19 2.46 12.77
CA GLU A 5 -13.57 1.13 12.61
C GLU A 5 -13.04 1.06 11.18
N GLN A 6 -11.72 1.04 11.07
CA GLN A 6 -11.02 1.04 9.79
C GLN A 6 -11.27 -0.33 9.16
N GLN A 7 -12.07 -0.37 8.08
CA GLN A 7 -12.22 -1.57 7.27
C GLN A 7 -10.86 -1.87 6.64
N THR A 8 -10.12 -2.78 7.27
CA THR A 8 -8.80 -3.22 6.80
C THR A 8 -9.04 -4.20 5.65
N ASP A 9 -9.01 -3.71 4.42
CA ASP A 9 -8.93 -4.62 3.29
C ASP A 9 -7.61 -5.40 3.37
N PRO A 10 -7.61 -6.73 3.26
CA PRO A 10 -6.39 -7.53 3.38
C PRO A 10 -5.34 -7.19 2.31
N LEU A 11 -5.73 -6.54 1.21
CA LEU A 11 -4.87 -6.09 0.12
C LEU A 11 -4.41 -4.63 0.23
N GLN A 12 -4.61 -3.98 1.38
CA GLN A 12 -4.20 -2.59 1.61
C GLN A 12 -2.68 -2.38 1.40
N PHE A 13 -1.89 -3.44 1.54
CA PHE A 13 -0.45 -3.42 1.25
C PHE A 13 -0.12 -3.23 -0.24
N MET A 14 -1.03 -3.53 -1.17
CA MET A 14 -0.78 -3.36 -2.61
C MET A 14 -1.09 -1.94 -3.11
N LEU A 15 -1.86 -1.16 -2.35
CA LEU A 15 -2.31 0.20 -2.68
C LEU A 15 -1.21 1.26 -2.87
N PRO A 16 -0.01 1.19 -2.25
CA PRO A 16 1.04 2.19 -2.43
C PRO A 16 1.54 2.30 -3.88
N PHE A 17 1.33 1.25 -4.69
CA PHE A 17 1.71 1.22 -6.10
C PHE A 17 0.52 0.94 -7.01
N SER A 18 0.39 1.77 -8.04
CA SER A 18 -0.57 1.55 -9.13
C SER A 18 -0.23 0.29 -9.92
N GLY A 19 -1.23 -0.37 -10.53
CA GLY A 19 -1.02 -1.54 -11.39
C GLY A 19 -0.03 -1.31 -12.54
N ARG A 20 0.14 -0.06 -13.00
CA ARG A 20 1.17 0.32 -13.97
C ARG A 20 2.60 0.16 -13.43
N VAL A 21 2.81 0.47 -12.15
CA VAL A 21 4.13 0.33 -11.50
C VAL A 21 4.45 -1.14 -11.30
N TRP A 22 3.45 -1.94 -10.89
CA TRP A 22 3.59 -3.40 -10.76
C TRP A 22 3.99 -4.08 -12.07
N THR A 23 3.35 -3.70 -13.18
CA THR A 23 3.70 -4.23 -14.51
C THR A 23 5.09 -3.79 -14.95
N CYS A 24 5.47 -2.52 -14.74
CA CYS A 24 6.84 -2.05 -14.98
C CYS A 24 7.87 -2.80 -14.12
N MET A 25 7.54 -3.11 -12.85
CA MET A 25 8.42 -3.85 -11.95
C MET A 25 8.65 -5.28 -12.44
N LEU A 26 7.60 -5.97 -12.87
CA LEU A 26 7.71 -7.31 -13.47
C LEU A 26 8.58 -7.30 -14.74
N LEU A 27 8.38 -6.30 -15.61
CA LEU A 27 9.19 -6.14 -16.82
C LEU A 27 10.66 -5.86 -16.50
N ALA A 28 10.94 -4.97 -15.55
CA ALA A 28 12.30 -4.66 -15.11
C ALA A 28 12.99 -5.90 -14.52
N TRP A 29 12.27 -6.67 -13.70
CA TRP A 29 12.78 -7.93 -13.15
C TRP A 29 13.14 -8.96 -14.24
N LEU A 30 12.26 -9.16 -15.22
CA LEU A 30 12.53 -10.06 -16.35
C LEU A 30 13.73 -9.58 -17.17
N LEU A 31 13.82 -8.27 -17.44
CA LEU A 31 14.92 -7.68 -18.18
C LEU A 31 16.25 -7.90 -17.46
N THR A 32 16.32 -7.63 -16.16
CA THR A 32 17.54 -7.82 -15.38
C THR A 32 17.93 -9.29 -15.29
N SER A 33 16.97 -10.19 -15.11
CA SER A 33 17.23 -11.64 -15.12
C SER A 33 17.81 -12.10 -16.46
N LEU A 34 17.28 -11.59 -17.59
CA LEU A 34 17.80 -11.86 -18.92
C LEU A 34 19.21 -11.29 -19.11
N LEU A 35 19.46 -10.04 -18.69
CA LEU A 35 20.78 -9.41 -18.78
C LEU A 35 21.82 -10.19 -17.96
N MET A 36 21.48 -10.63 -16.75
CA MET A 36 22.34 -11.48 -15.93
C MET A 36 22.65 -12.80 -16.63
N LEU A 37 21.64 -13.46 -17.24
CA LEU A 37 21.84 -14.68 -17.99
C LEU A 37 22.75 -14.48 -19.22
N VAL A 38 22.55 -13.42 -19.99
CA VAL A 38 23.38 -13.10 -21.16
C VAL A 38 24.82 -12.81 -20.72
N CYS A 39 25.03 -11.98 -19.70
CA CYS A 39 26.36 -11.70 -19.16
C CYS A 39 27.05 -12.94 -18.60
N ALA A 40 26.30 -13.81 -17.90
CA ALA A 40 26.83 -15.05 -17.34
C ALA A 40 27.18 -16.09 -18.43
N ARG A 41 26.47 -16.10 -19.56
CA ARG A 41 26.76 -17.01 -20.68
C ARG A 41 27.89 -16.53 -21.57
N LEU A 42 28.00 -15.21 -21.78
CA LEU A 42 29.05 -14.61 -22.59
C LEU A 42 30.38 -14.50 -21.84
N SER A 43 30.37 -14.44 -20.51
CA SER A 43 31.58 -14.31 -19.70
C SER A 43 32.23 -15.69 -19.44
N PRO A 44 33.43 -15.97 -19.98
CA PRO A 44 34.15 -17.21 -19.71
C PRO A 44 34.59 -17.33 -18.25
N TYR A 45 34.64 -16.21 -17.52
CA TYR A 45 35.05 -16.14 -16.11
C TYR A 45 34.00 -16.69 -15.13
N GLU A 46 32.75 -16.86 -15.57
CA GLU A 46 31.67 -17.45 -14.76
C GLU A 46 31.70 -18.98 -14.81
N TRP A 47 32.47 -19.54 -15.74
CA TRP A 47 32.74 -20.96 -15.85
C TRP A 47 33.92 -21.31 -14.93
N TYR A 48 33.65 -21.89 -13.77
CA TYR A 48 34.67 -22.30 -12.81
C TYR A 48 34.46 -23.74 -12.33
N SER A 49 35.54 -24.50 -12.14
CA SER A 49 35.46 -25.82 -11.51
C SER A 49 35.46 -25.66 -9.99
N HIS A 50 34.41 -26.14 -9.33
CA HIS A 50 34.32 -26.10 -7.87
C HIS A 50 35.41 -26.95 -7.18
N ASN A 51 36.01 -27.91 -7.89
CA ASN A 51 36.96 -28.87 -7.32
C ASN A 51 38.16 -29.06 -8.26
N ASP A 52 39.36 -28.73 -7.78
CA ASP A 52 40.61 -28.79 -8.59
C ASP A 52 40.92 -30.20 -9.14
N CYS A 53 40.33 -31.24 -8.54
CA CYS A 53 40.52 -32.64 -8.91
C CYS A 53 39.63 -33.12 -10.09
N VAL A 54 38.62 -32.33 -10.51
CA VAL A 54 37.76 -32.66 -11.66
C VAL A 54 37.63 -31.45 -12.59
N PRO A 55 37.95 -31.58 -13.89
CA PRO A 55 37.87 -30.48 -14.84
C PRO A 55 36.43 -30.23 -15.33
N VAL A 56 35.44 -30.31 -14.44
CA VAL A 56 34.04 -30.00 -14.77
C VAL A 56 33.81 -28.53 -14.43
N VAL A 57 33.66 -27.72 -15.48
CA VAL A 57 33.47 -26.29 -15.34
C VAL A 57 31.97 -26.00 -15.32
N GLU A 58 31.46 -25.47 -14.22
CA GLU A 58 30.02 -25.22 -14.06
C GLU A 58 29.72 -23.73 -14.04
N ASN A 59 28.62 -23.35 -14.69
CA ASN A 59 28.07 -22.00 -14.63
C ASN A 59 26.91 -21.99 -13.64
N GLN A 60 27.12 -21.33 -12.49
CA GLN A 60 26.12 -21.26 -11.42
C GLN A 60 24.91 -20.38 -11.78
N PHE A 61 25.04 -19.50 -12.76
CA PHE A 61 23.96 -18.63 -13.25
C PHE A 61 23.20 -19.27 -14.43
N GLY A 62 22.38 -20.27 -14.11
CA GLY A 62 21.29 -20.73 -14.98
C GLY A 62 20.12 -19.72 -15.07
N ALA A 63 19.13 -19.99 -15.93
CA ALA A 63 17.94 -19.12 -16.07
C ALA A 63 17.16 -19.00 -14.75
N LEU A 64 16.86 -20.13 -14.12
CA LEU A 64 16.17 -20.17 -12.83
C LEU A 64 17.00 -19.56 -11.69
N ASN A 65 18.32 -19.80 -11.69
CA ASN A 65 19.23 -19.23 -10.68
C ASN A 65 19.38 -17.72 -10.82
N SER A 66 19.36 -17.18 -12.05
CA SER A 66 19.37 -15.73 -12.31
C SER A 66 18.05 -15.06 -11.89
N MET A 67 16.92 -15.73 -12.13
CA MET A 67 15.62 -15.29 -11.62
C MET A 67 15.57 -15.31 -10.08
N TRP A 68 16.12 -16.36 -9.48
CA TRP A 68 16.20 -16.50 -8.03
C TRP A 68 17.11 -15.47 -7.38
N PHE A 69 18.28 -15.20 -7.98
CA PHE A 69 19.19 -14.14 -7.54
C PHE A 69 18.51 -12.77 -7.56
N THR A 70 17.85 -12.43 -8.68
CA THR A 70 17.20 -11.12 -8.85
C THR A 70 16.02 -10.93 -7.90
N ILE A 71 15.23 -11.99 -7.63
CA ILE A 71 14.12 -11.91 -6.67
C ILE A 71 14.61 -11.90 -5.22
N GLY A 72 15.66 -12.66 -4.87
CA GLY A 72 16.29 -12.63 -3.55
C GLY A 72 16.92 -11.27 -3.24
N SER A 73 17.50 -10.62 -4.26
CA SER A 73 17.99 -9.23 -4.16
C SER A 73 16.85 -8.23 -3.97
N LEU A 74 15.73 -8.38 -4.68
CA LEU A 74 14.52 -7.55 -4.51
C LEU A 74 13.96 -7.65 -3.09
N MET A 75 13.97 -8.86 -2.51
CA MET A 75 13.51 -9.13 -1.15
C MET A 75 14.53 -8.77 -0.07
N GLN A 76 15.72 -8.26 -0.43
CA GLN A 76 16.84 -8.01 0.48
C GLN A 76 17.29 -9.24 1.29
N GLN A 77 16.98 -10.45 0.81
CA GLN A 77 17.36 -11.71 1.49
C GLN A 77 18.76 -12.18 1.10
N GLY A 78 19.34 -11.59 0.05
CA GLY A 78 20.60 -12.08 -0.51
C GLY A 78 20.44 -13.44 -1.17
N SER A 79 21.53 -13.97 -1.70
CA SER A 79 21.57 -15.30 -2.30
C SER A 79 22.96 -15.89 -2.12
N ASP A 80 23.04 -17.22 -1.98
CA ASP A 80 24.32 -17.94 -1.93
C ASP A 80 25.09 -17.89 -3.27
N LEU A 81 24.43 -17.39 -4.32
CA LEU A 81 25.01 -17.16 -5.63
C LEU A 81 25.68 -15.79 -5.66
N ALA A 82 27.00 -15.76 -5.85
CA ALA A 82 27.78 -14.52 -5.91
C ALA A 82 28.35 -14.31 -7.33
N PRO A 83 28.04 -13.20 -8.02
CA PRO A 83 28.61 -12.90 -9.33
C PRO A 83 30.13 -12.72 -9.24
N ARG A 84 30.87 -13.47 -10.06
CA ARG A 84 32.34 -13.46 -10.05
C ARG A 84 32.90 -12.53 -11.12
N ALA A 85 32.31 -12.49 -12.31
CA ALA A 85 32.77 -11.61 -13.38
C ALA A 85 32.40 -10.15 -13.12
N SER A 86 33.28 -9.23 -13.52
CA SER A 86 33.08 -7.78 -13.35
C SER A 86 31.82 -7.28 -14.06
N SER A 87 31.48 -7.84 -15.22
CA SER A 87 30.26 -7.50 -15.97
C SER A 87 28.99 -7.86 -15.19
N THR A 88 28.92 -9.08 -14.64
CA THR A 88 27.80 -9.57 -13.83
C THR A 88 27.65 -8.76 -12.55
N ARG A 89 28.77 -8.33 -11.93
CA ARG A 89 28.77 -7.43 -10.77
C ARG A 89 28.18 -6.07 -11.09
N MET A 90 28.54 -5.45 -12.23
CA MET A 90 27.96 -4.17 -12.63
C MET A 90 26.43 -4.26 -12.78
N VAL A 91 25.93 -5.31 -13.46
CA VAL A 91 24.48 -5.54 -13.61
C VAL A 91 23.81 -5.72 -12.25
N ALA A 92 24.41 -6.50 -11.35
CA ALA A 92 23.90 -6.70 -9.99
C ALA A 92 23.88 -5.40 -9.18
N THR A 93 24.90 -4.55 -9.26
CA THR A 93 24.95 -3.26 -8.57
C THR A 93 23.87 -2.31 -9.10
N THR A 94 23.68 -2.24 -10.43
CA THR A 94 22.60 -1.43 -11.02
C THR A 94 21.23 -1.91 -10.57
N TRP A 95 21.00 -3.23 -10.55
CA TRP A 95 19.76 -3.82 -10.03
C TRP A 95 19.52 -3.52 -8.56
N TRP A 96 20.58 -3.61 -7.75
CA TRP A 96 20.50 -3.31 -6.33
C TRP A 96 20.16 -1.84 -6.09
N PHE A 97 20.76 -0.91 -6.84
CA PHE A 97 20.43 0.51 -6.76
C PHE A 97 18.97 0.78 -7.14
N PHE A 98 18.48 0.15 -8.22
CA PHE A 98 17.07 0.24 -8.61
C PHE A 98 16.13 -0.28 -7.50
N THR A 99 16.47 -1.42 -6.90
CA THR A 99 15.71 -2.04 -5.81
C THR A 99 15.64 -1.13 -4.59
N LEU A 100 16.73 -0.47 -4.21
CA LEU A 100 16.75 0.48 -3.10
C LEU A 100 15.83 1.68 -3.34
N LEU A 101 15.86 2.26 -4.54
CA LEU A 101 14.96 3.35 -4.91
C LEU A 101 13.49 2.93 -4.91
N LEU A 102 13.21 1.72 -5.39
CA LEU A 102 11.86 1.14 -5.40
C LEU A 102 11.31 0.98 -3.97
N ILE A 103 12.08 0.33 -3.09
CA ILE A 103 11.67 0.07 -1.71
C ILE A 103 11.52 1.38 -0.93
N SER A 104 12.42 2.34 -1.15
CA SER A 104 12.31 3.67 -0.57
C SER A 104 11.01 4.37 -0.97
N SER A 105 10.68 4.35 -2.27
CA SER A 105 9.43 4.93 -2.80
C SER A 105 8.19 4.19 -2.29
N TYR A 106 8.23 2.86 -2.22
CA TYR A 106 7.16 2.04 -1.67
C TYR A 106 6.90 2.39 -0.20
N THR A 107 7.96 2.45 0.59
CA THR A 107 7.88 2.74 2.03
C THR A 107 7.37 4.17 2.26
N ALA A 108 7.80 5.14 1.46
CA ALA A 108 7.32 6.52 1.53
C ALA A 108 5.82 6.63 1.17
N ASN A 109 5.40 6.00 0.07
CA ASN A 109 4.00 6.01 -0.35
C ASN A 109 3.09 5.26 0.64
N LEU A 110 3.57 4.14 1.20
CA LEU A 110 2.85 3.41 2.25
C LEU A 110 2.71 4.26 3.52
N ALA A 111 3.77 4.93 3.96
CA ALA A 111 3.73 5.82 5.12
C ALA A 111 2.80 7.04 4.91
N ALA A 112 2.80 7.62 3.71
CA ALA A 112 1.87 8.66 3.32
C ALA A 112 0.42 8.15 3.38
N PHE A 113 0.15 6.97 2.83
CA PHE A 113 -1.17 6.35 2.85
C PHE A 113 -1.66 6.04 4.28
N LEU A 114 -0.80 5.51 5.15
CA LEU A 114 -1.12 5.26 6.57
C LEU A 114 -1.44 6.54 7.33
N THR A 115 -0.81 7.66 6.94
CA THR A 115 -1.12 8.97 7.51
C THR A 115 -2.43 9.53 6.98
N THR A 116 -2.67 9.50 5.66
CA THR A 116 -3.90 10.01 5.03
C THR A 116 -5.14 9.21 5.42
N SER A 117 -5.02 7.89 5.66
CA SER A 117 -6.10 7.06 6.20
C SER A 117 -6.63 7.54 7.55
N ARG A 118 -5.86 8.36 8.28
CA ARG A 118 -6.23 8.93 9.58
C ARG A 118 -6.85 10.33 9.47
N LEU A 119 -6.81 10.97 8.29
CA LEU A 119 -7.45 12.24 8.04
C LEU A 119 -8.70 12.03 7.18
N GLY A 120 -9.71 11.38 7.76
CA GLY A 120 -11.09 11.70 7.40
C GLY A 120 -11.42 13.08 7.94
N ASN A 121 -10.77 14.12 7.40
CA ASN A 121 -10.94 15.48 7.86
C ASN A 121 -12.33 15.95 7.42
N ILE A 122 -13.26 15.96 8.36
CA ILE A 122 -14.54 16.65 8.21
C ILE A 122 -14.21 18.14 8.39
N ASP A 123 -13.70 18.78 7.35
CA ASP A 123 -13.24 20.17 7.41
C ASP A 123 -14.40 21.17 7.42
N SER A 124 -15.62 20.74 7.07
CA SER A 124 -16.82 21.58 7.13
C SER A 124 -18.09 20.83 7.47
N VAL A 125 -19.07 21.57 7.99
CA VAL A 125 -20.41 21.06 8.29
C VAL A 125 -21.14 20.65 7.02
N GLU A 126 -20.85 21.31 5.89
CA GLU A 126 -21.34 20.92 4.56
C GLU A 126 -20.81 19.55 4.14
N ALA A 127 -19.51 19.29 4.36
CA ALA A 127 -18.92 17.98 4.07
C ALA A 127 -19.56 16.90 4.95
N LEU A 128 -19.80 17.19 6.23
CA LEU A 128 -20.51 16.29 7.15
C LEU A 128 -21.95 16.02 6.69
N ALA A 129 -22.68 17.05 6.24
CA ALA A 129 -24.05 16.94 5.78
C ALA A 129 -24.20 16.18 4.46
N SER A 130 -23.15 16.17 3.62
CA SER A 130 -23.15 15.49 2.33
C SER A 130 -22.80 14.00 2.41
N GLN A 131 -22.03 13.60 3.44
CA GLN A 131 -21.55 12.23 3.59
C GLN A 131 -22.51 11.40 4.47
N SER A 132 -22.77 10.16 4.09
CA SER A 132 -23.62 9.22 4.83
C SER A 132 -22.83 8.19 5.65
N LYS A 133 -21.50 8.30 5.70
CA LYS A 133 -20.59 7.32 6.32
C LYS A 133 -20.52 7.48 7.84
N VAL A 134 -20.48 8.72 8.34
CA VAL A 134 -20.52 9.05 9.77
C VAL A 134 -21.93 9.51 10.10
N LYS A 135 -22.64 8.69 10.89
CA LYS A 135 -23.97 9.02 11.40
C LYS A 135 -23.84 10.07 12.51
N PHE A 136 -24.79 11.00 12.54
CA PHE A 136 -24.86 12.07 13.55
C PHE A 136 -26.30 12.24 14.01
N GLY A 137 -26.47 12.76 15.22
CA GLY A 137 -27.78 12.90 15.84
C GLY A 137 -27.74 13.81 17.06
N CYS A 138 -28.92 14.14 17.58
CA CYS A 138 -29.09 14.95 18.78
C CYS A 138 -30.13 14.31 19.72
N PRO A 139 -30.06 14.59 21.03
CA PRO A 139 -31.06 14.06 21.96
C PRO A 139 -32.45 14.65 21.70
N VAL A 140 -33.47 13.79 21.78
CA VAL A 140 -34.87 14.17 21.53
C VAL A 140 -35.32 15.20 22.57
N GLY A 141 -35.92 16.30 22.12
CA GLY A 141 -36.42 17.36 23.00
C GLY A 141 -35.37 18.36 23.49
N GLY A 142 -34.10 18.24 23.07
CA GLY A 142 -33.05 19.22 23.38
C GLY A 142 -33.14 20.51 22.55
N ALA A 143 -32.40 21.55 22.97
CA ALA A 143 -32.31 22.81 22.21
C ALA A 143 -31.80 22.60 20.77
N MET A 144 -30.85 21.68 20.58
CA MET A 144 -30.35 21.30 19.25
C MET A 144 -31.42 20.65 18.37
N TYR A 145 -32.32 19.83 18.93
CA TYR A 145 -33.44 19.22 18.20
C TYR A 145 -34.36 20.30 17.62
N ASN A 146 -34.72 21.29 18.43
CA ASN A 146 -35.54 22.42 17.99
C ASN A 146 -34.80 23.34 17.01
N PHE A 147 -33.49 23.52 17.18
CA PHE A 147 -32.65 24.29 16.27
C PHE A 147 -32.64 23.68 14.87
N PHE A 148 -32.35 22.38 14.74
CA PHE A 148 -32.32 21.70 13.43
C PHE A 148 -33.71 21.62 12.80
N LYS A 149 -34.77 21.38 13.58
CA LYS A 149 -36.16 21.35 13.10
C LYS A 149 -36.64 22.70 12.55
N ASN A 150 -36.28 23.80 13.19
CA ASN A 150 -36.74 25.15 12.81
C ASN A 150 -35.72 25.93 11.96
N SER A 151 -34.59 25.30 11.60
CA SER A 151 -33.54 25.98 10.83
C SER A 151 -33.99 26.28 9.40
N LYS A 152 -33.71 27.51 8.95
CA LYS A 152 -33.96 27.94 7.56
C LYS A 152 -32.76 27.74 6.63
N ILE A 153 -31.60 27.39 7.19
CA ILE A 153 -30.37 27.18 6.43
C ILE A 153 -30.43 25.80 5.78
N THR A 154 -30.14 25.74 4.47
CA THR A 154 -30.27 24.53 3.65
C THR A 154 -29.40 23.38 4.14
N VAL A 155 -28.18 23.67 4.62
CA VAL A 155 -27.23 22.69 5.17
C VAL A 155 -27.81 22.01 6.42
N TYR A 156 -28.28 22.79 7.39
CA TYR A 156 -28.86 22.26 8.63
C TYR A 156 -30.19 21.54 8.40
N ARG A 157 -30.99 21.99 7.42
CA ARG A 157 -32.21 21.29 7.03
C ARG A 157 -31.91 19.92 6.41
N ARG A 158 -30.89 19.83 5.53
CA ARG A 158 -30.43 18.54 4.99
C ARG A 158 -29.93 17.61 6.10
N MET A 159 -29.17 18.14 7.06
CA MET A 159 -28.73 17.36 8.23
C MET A 159 -29.93 16.85 9.03
N TRP A 160 -30.96 17.67 9.25
CA TRP A 160 -32.19 17.26 9.92
C TRP A 160 -32.90 16.13 9.16
N ASP A 161 -33.05 16.25 7.84
CA ASP A 161 -33.67 15.24 7.01
C ASP A 161 -32.89 13.91 7.07
N SER A 162 -31.56 13.96 7.07
CA SER A 162 -30.70 12.79 7.30
C SER A 162 -30.90 12.18 8.69
N MET A 163 -30.92 12.99 9.75
CA MET A 163 -31.18 12.53 11.13
C MET A 163 -32.54 11.84 11.25
N VAL A 164 -33.60 12.41 10.65
CA VAL A 164 -34.95 11.83 10.63
C VAL A 164 -34.98 10.53 9.84
N SER A 165 -34.30 10.46 8.69
CA SER A 165 -34.22 9.23 7.89
C SER A 165 -33.53 8.07 8.63
N TRP A 166 -32.52 8.37 9.45
CA TRP A 166 -31.84 7.39 10.30
C TRP A 166 -32.64 7.05 11.56
N SER A 167 -33.51 7.97 12.01
CA SER A 167 -34.39 7.72 13.16
C SER A 167 -35.48 6.73 12.83
N ALA A 168 -36.00 6.73 11.60
CA ALA A 168 -36.93 5.71 11.14
C ALA A 168 -36.33 4.30 11.21
N LYS A 169 -35.00 4.19 11.24
CA LYS A 169 -34.24 2.93 11.39
C LYS A 169 -33.78 2.67 12.84
N ASN A 170 -34.17 3.53 13.79
CA ASN A 170 -33.79 3.49 15.20
C ASN A 170 -32.28 3.75 15.48
N GLU A 171 -31.59 4.51 14.61
CA GLU A 171 -30.12 4.62 14.61
C GLU A 171 -29.56 6.02 14.96
N SER A 172 -30.38 7.07 15.15
CA SER A 172 -29.88 8.45 15.23
C SER A 172 -30.31 9.28 16.44
N PHE A 173 -31.49 9.05 17.02
CA PHE A 173 -31.93 9.82 18.17
C PHE A 173 -31.69 9.04 19.45
N VAL A 174 -30.94 9.67 20.34
CA VAL A 174 -30.50 9.07 21.59
C VAL A 174 -31.30 9.70 22.74
N GLY A 175 -31.75 8.90 23.70
CA GLY A 175 -32.59 9.39 24.81
C GLY A 175 -31.83 10.31 25.77
N LYS A 176 -30.51 10.10 25.92
CA LYS A 176 -29.64 10.89 26.80
C LYS A 176 -28.27 11.13 26.16
N THR A 177 -27.63 12.25 26.46
CA THR A 177 -26.27 12.60 26.00
C THR A 177 -25.24 11.52 26.38
N SER A 178 -25.43 10.80 27.49
CA SER A 178 -24.55 9.71 27.94
C SER A 178 -24.56 8.47 27.04
N GLU A 179 -25.67 8.19 26.36
CA GLU A 179 -25.81 7.06 25.43
C GLU A 179 -25.17 7.37 24.06
N GLY A 180 -25.00 8.66 23.69
CA GLY A 180 -24.39 9.08 22.44
C GLY A 180 -22.86 9.14 22.46
N ILE A 181 -22.23 8.81 23.60
CA ILE A 181 -20.77 8.90 23.81
C ILE A 181 -20.10 7.50 23.87
N SER A 182 -20.86 6.40 23.84
CA SER A 182 -20.34 5.01 23.83
C SER A 182 -20.00 4.47 22.44
#